data_AF-A0A5S9MEE8-F1
#
_entry.id   AF-A0A5S9MEE8-F1
#
_cell.length_a   1.000
_cell.length_b   1.000
_cell.length_c   1.000
_cell.angle_alpha   90.00
_cell.angle_beta   90.00
_cell.angle_gamma   90.00
#
_symmetry.space_group_name_H-M   'P 1'
#
loop_
_entity.id
_entity.type
_entity.pdbx_description
1 polymer ?
#
loop_
_entity_poly.entity_id
_entity_poly.type
_entity_poly.pdbx_seq_one_letter_code
_entity_poly.pdbx_strand_id
1 'polypeptide(L)'
;MALFLDDEEVCRGIVAQNLTTMEIESFRSDAVIMATGGPGIVFGKSTNSMINTGSAASIVYQQGAHYANGEFIQIHPTAIPGDDKLRLMSESARGEGGRVWTYKDGKPWYFLEEKNTQHTGTLYRVTLQRVKSLTYVSSKKSLASTERTWYISIFLTKIQKSLILSLAESLKSMKNSWVTTRVSCR
;
A
#
# COMPACT_ATOMS: atom_id res chain seq x y z
N MET A 1 -5.75 4.81 23.66
CA MET A 1 -4.89 3.84 24.37
C MET A 1 -3.58 4.50 24.70
N ALA A 2 -3.07 4.35 25.92
CA ALA A 2 -1.77 4.86 26.38
C ALA A 2 -1.10 3.83 27.30
N LEU A 3 0.22 3.93 27.50
CA LEU A 3 0.94 3.16 28.51
C LEU A 3 0.65 3.72 29.91
N PHE A 4 0.56 2.83 30.90
CA PHE A 4 0.56 3.18 32.31
C PHE A 4 2.00 3.05 32.81
N LEU A 5 2.68 4.19 33.01
CA LEU A 5 4.05 4.26 33.50
C LEU A 5 4.06 4.59 34.99
N ASP A 6 4.98 4.01 35.75
CA ASP A 6 5.27 4.42 37.12
C ASP A 6 6.26 5.60 37.18
N ASP A 7 6.61 6.03 38.38
CA ASP A 7 7.53 7.16 38.62
C ASP A 7 8.97 6.88 38.11
N GLU A 8 9.30 5.62 37.83
CA GLU A 8 10.59 5.19 37.26
C GLU A 8 10.51 4.97 35.73
N GLU A 9 9.43 5.44 35.09
CA GLU A 9 9.14 5.28 33.65
C GLU A 9 8.99 3.81 33.20
N VAL A 10 8.72 2.89 34.14
CA VAL A 10 8.49 1.47 33.84
C VAL A 10 7.03 1.24 33.47
N CYS A 11 6.80 0.55 32.35
CA CYS A 11 5.45 0.18 31.92
C CYS A 11 4.83 -0.86 32.86
N ARG A 12 3.70 -0.51 33.46
CA ARG A 12 2.90 -1.35 34.38
C ARG A 12 1.54 -1.74 33.80
N GLY A 13 1.32 -1.50 32.51
CA GLY A 13 0.07 -1.80 31.84
C GLY A 13 -0.34 -0.78 30.79
N ILE A 14 -1.63 -0.76 30.45
CA ILE A 14 -2.21 0.20 29.51
C ILE A 14 -3.47 0.85 30.08
N VAL A 15 -3.80 2.01 29.54
CA VAL A 15 -5.11 2.64 29.66
C VAL A 15 -5.78 2.59 28.30
N ALA A 16 -6.99 2.05 28.22
CA ALA A 16 -7.75 1.92 26.98
C ALA A 16 -9.18 2.44 27.14
N GLN A 17 -9.80 2.75 26.00
CA GLN A 17 -11.18 3.20 25.93
C GLN A 17 -12.04 2.08 25.35
N ASN A 18 -13.12 1.76 26.04
CA ASN A 18 -14.16 0.89 25.50
C ASN A 18 -14.95 1.66 24.44
N LEU A 19 -14.94 1.22 23.19
CA LEU A 19 -15.62 1.92 22.09
C LEU A 19 -17.15 1.76 22.12
N THR A 20 -17.70 0.88 22.96
CA THR A 20 -19.15 0.69 23.13
C THR A 20 -19.68 1.50 24.31
N THR A 21 -19.04 1.44 25.47
CA THR A 21 -19.49 2.17 26.68
C THR A 21 -18.85 3.55 26.82
N MET A 22 -17.80 3.84 26.05
CA MET A 22 -16.94 5.03 26.15
C MET A 22 -16.17 5.18 27.46
N GLU A 23 -16.22 4.17 28.32
CA GLU A 23 -15.49 4.13 29.59
C GLU A 23 -13.98 3.99 29.35
N ILE A 24 -13.20 4.57 30.27
CA ILE A 24 -11.76 4.47 30.29
C ILE A 24 -11.36 3.48 31.39
N GLU A 25 -10.63 2.45 31.01
CA GLU A 25 -10.22 1.38 31.90
C GLU A 25 -8.70 1.22 31.87
N SER A 26 -8.13 0.87 33.04
CA SER A 26 -6.72 0.53 33.18
C SER A 26 -6.54 -0.98 33.30
N PHE A 27 -5.56 -1.49 32.56
CA PHE A 27 -5.23 -2.91 32.50
C PHE A 27 -3.81 -3.08 32.99
N ARG A 28 -3.65 -3.53 34.24
CA ARG A 28 -2.33 -3.79 34.83
C ARG A 28 -1.71 -5.03 34.19
N SER A 29 -0.42 -4.96 33.88
CA SER A 29 0.36 -6.08 33.35
C SER A 29 1.84 -5.92 33.68
N ASP A 30 2.55 -7.05 33.77
CA ASP A 30 4.02 -7.06 33.93
C ASP A 30 4.74 -6.77 32.60
N ALA A 31 4.08 -6.98 31.46
CA ALA A 31 4.60 -6.69 30.13
C ALA A 31 3.48 -6.28 29.16
N VAL A 32 3.80 -5.41 28.21
CA VAL A 32 2.86 -4.94 27.16
C VAL A 32 3.50 -5.15 25.80
N ILE A 33 2.79 -5.82 24.89
CA ILE A 33 3.21 -6.04 23.50
C ILE A 33 2.33 -5.19 22.57
N MET A 34 2.97 -4.35 21.76
CA MET A 34 2.30 -3.47 20.80
C MET A 34 2.21 -4.12 19.42
N ALA A 35 1.02 -4.51 19.00
CA ALA A 35 0.75 -5.14 17.69
C ALA A 35 -0.31 -4.38 16.87
N THR A 36 -0.24 -3.05 16.88
CA THR A 36 -1.33 -2.16 16.41
C THR A 36 -1.29 -1.84 14.91
N GLY A 37 -0.39 -2.46 14.15
CA GLY A 37 -0.20 -2.16 12.73
C GLY A 37 0.55 -0.84 12.46
N GLY A 38 0.59 -0.42 11.19
CA GLY A 38 1.36 0.75 10.73
C GLY A 38 0.54 2.02 10.48
N PRO A 39 1.19 3.16 10.23
CA PRO A 39 0.55 4.48 10.04
C PRO A 39 0.06 4.68 8.60
N GLY A 40 -0.82 3.80 8.10
CA GLY A 40 -1.27 3.82 6.70
C GLY A 40 -2.05 5.09 6.31
N ILE A 41 -2.85 5.61 7.24
CA ILE A 41 -3.76 6.74 6.98
C ILE A 41 -3.02 8.06 6.69
N VAL A 42 -1.78 8.20 7.17
CA VAL A 42 -0.96 9.42 7.00
C VAL A 42 -0.74 9.76 5.52
N PHE A 43 -0.78 8.77 4.63
CA PHE A 43 -0.52 8.92 3.19
C PHE A 43 -1.80 9.15 2.35
N GLY A 44 -2.96 9.31 2.98
CA GLY A 44 -4.25 9.53 2.30
C GLY A 44 -4.79 8.25 1.66
N LYS A 45 -4.30 7.87 0.48
CA LYS A 45 -4.69 6.61 -0.19
C LYS A 45 -3.60 5.56 -0.01
N SER A 46 -3.92 4.52 0.76
CA SER A 46 -3.03 3.38 1.05
C SER A 46 -3.73 2.05 0.78
N THR A 47 -2.97 0.96 0.69
CA THR A 47 -3.50 -0.41 0.68
C THR A 47 -3.84 -0.92 2.08
N ASN A 48 -3.43 -0.19 3.12
CA ASN A 48 -3.74 -0.52 4.50
C ASN A 48 -5.24 -0.40 4.79
N SER A 49 -5.69 -1.06 5.87
CA SER A 49 -7.05 -0.86 6.38
C SER A 49 -7.21 0.57 6.92
N MET A 50 -8.45 1.08 6.93
CA MET A 50 -8.75 2.41 7.45
C MET A 50 -8.47 2.54 8.97
N ILE A 51 -8.46 1.41 9.69
CA ILE A 51 -8.11 1.36 11.12
C ILE A 51 -6.60 1.49 11.39
N ASN A 52 -5.75 1.40 10.35
CA ASN A 52 -4.30 1.52 10.46
C ASN A 52 -3.90 3.00 10.53
N THR A 53 -4.23 3.62 11.66
CA THR A 53 -4.03 5.07 11.87
C THR A 53 -2.61 5.41 12.33
N GLY A 54 -1.93 4.46 12.97
CA GLY A 54 -0.64 4.70 13.64
C GLY A 54 -0.75 5.44 14.98
N SER A 55 -1.97 5.70 15.47
CA SER A 55 -2.19 6.47 16.71
C SER A 55 -1.52 5.82 17.92
N ALA A 56 -1.61 4.49 18.06
CA ALA A 56 -0.98 3.78 19.17
C ALA A 56 0.55 3.89 19.14
N ALA A 57 1.17 3.73 17.97
CA ALA A 57 2.62 3.91 17.80
C ALA A 57 3.07 5.34 18.11
N SER A 58 2.26 6.34 17.71
CA SER A 58 2.54 7.75 18.02
C SER A 58 2.41 8.07 19.51
N ILE A 59 1.43 7.48 20.21
CA ILE A 59 1.23 7.69 21.65
C ILE A 59 2.39 7.10 22.44
N VAL A 60 2.76 5.84 22.18
CA VAL A 60 3.88 5.21 22.91
C VAL A 60 5.22 5.90 22.64
N TYR A 61 5.43 6.41 21.41
CA TYR A 61 6.60 7.22 21.08
C TYR A 61 6.66 8.51 21.91
N GLN A 62 5.53 9.21 22.06
CA GLN A 62 5.43 10.39 22.91
C GLN A 62 5.62 10.08 24.41
N GLN A 63 5.36 8.83 24.82
CA GLN A 63 5.60 8.32 26.18
C GLN A 63 7.02 7.77 26.39
N GLY A 64 7.96 8.07 25.49
CA GLY A 64 9.38 7.73 25.66
C GLY A 64 9.84 6.47 24.93
N ALA A 65 8.96 5.72 24.27
CA ALA A 65 9.38 4.56 23.48
C ALA A 65 10.23 4.99 22.28
N HIS A 66 11.31 4.27 21.98
CA HIS A 66 12.11 4.51 20.79
C HIS A 66 11.37 4.09 19.51
N TYR A 67 11.27 5.00 18.56
CA TYR A 67 10.72 4.75 17.23
C TYR A 67 11.82 4.86 16.19
N ALA A 68 11.97 3.83 15.35
CA ALA A 68 13.04 3.74 14.37
C ALA A 68 12.49 3.58 12.95
N ASN A 69 13.24 4.11 11.97
CA ASN A 69 13.00 3.93 10.53
C ASN A 69 11.60 4.37 10.07
N GLY A 70 11.05 5.44 10.66
CA GLY A 70 9.75 6.00 10.28
C GLY A 70 9.68 6.50 8.83
N GLU A 71 10.84 6.80 8.24
CA GLU A 71 11.03 7.21 6.86
C GLU A 71 11.00 6.03 5.87
N PHE A 72 11.13 4.79 6.33
CA PHE A 72 11.17 3.59 5.47
C PHE A 72 9.76 3.12 5.09
N ILE A 73 9.09 3.92 4.25
CA ILE A 73 7.75 3.64 3.78
C ILE A 73 7.78 2.86 2.46
N GLN A 74 7.28 1.63 2.49
CA GLN A 74 7.14 0.80 1.29
C GLN A 74 5.86 1.18 0.53
N ILE A 75 5.98 1.43 -0.78
CA ILE A 75 4.83 1.63 -1.67
C ILE A 75 4.68 0.39 -2.54
N HIS A 76 3.48 -0.20 -2.55
CA HIS A 76 3.21 -1.29 -3.47
C HIS A 76 3.04 -0.76 -4.90
N PRO A 77 3.74 -1.30 -5.91
CA PRO A 77 3.69 -0.75 -7.26
C PRO A 77 2.35 -1.02 -7.96
N THR A 78 1.56 -2.01 -7.51
CA THR A 78 0.32 -2.43 -8.16
C THR A 78 -0.86 -2.42 -7.18
N ALA A 79 -1.74 -1.44 -7.33
CA ALA A 79 -2.93 -1.29 -6.52
C ALA A 79 -4.04 -0.61 -7.32
N ILE A 80 -5.26 -1.13 -7.17
CA ILE A 80 -6.46 -0.68 -7.85
C ILE A 80 -7.05 0.48 -7.02
N PRO A 81 -7.31 1.66 -7.62
CA PRO A 81 -7.93 2.76 -6.91
C PRO A 81 -9.36 2.40 -6.52
N GLY A 82 -9.69 2.64 -5.25
CA GLY A 82 -11.06 2.75 -4.77
C GLY A 82 -11.35 4.16 -4.29
N ASP A 83 -12.63 4.44 -4.04
CA ASP A 83 -13.09 5.69 -3.45
C ASP A 83 -12.52 5.86 -2.04
N ASP A 84 -12.58 4.77 -1.26
CA ASP A 84 -12.13 4.67 0.13
C ASP A 84 -10.62 4.45 0.27
N LYS A 85 -10.11 3.35 -0.29
CA LYS A 85 -8.72 2.90 -0.16
C LYS A 85 -8.22 2.26 -1.45
N LEU A 86 -6.92 1.97 -1.52
CA LEU A 86 -6.34 1.22 -2.62
C LEU A 86 -6.52 -0.28 -2.37
N ARG A 87 -7.05 -1.02 -3.34
CA ARG A 87 -7.15 -2.48 -3.27
C ARG A 87 -5.88 -3.08 -3.84
N LEU A 88 -5.19 -3.91 -3.07
CA LEU A 88 -3.93 -4.51 -3.49
C LEU A 88 -4.17 -5.44 -4.69
N MET A 89 -3.35 -5.32 -5.73
CA MET A 89 -3.23 -6.37 -6.74
C MET A 89 -1.99 -7.21 -6.39
N SER A 90 -2.18 -8.52 -6.26
CA SER A 90 -1.11 -9.45 -5.89
C SER A 90 0.09 -9.30 -6.83
N GLU A 91 1.29 -9.36 -6.25
CA GLU A 91 2.54 -9.39 -7.00
C GLU A 91 2.61 -10.60 -7.96
N SER A 92 1.96 -11.71 -7.61
CA SER A 92 1.86 -12.90 -8.45
C SER A 92 1.28 -12.57 -9.83
N ALA A 93 0.38 -11.59 -9.94
CA ALA A 93 -0.15 -11.16 -11.22
C ALA A 93 0.94 -10.72 -12.20
N ARG A 94 2.05 -10.13 -11.72
CA ARG A 94 3.22 -9.83 -12.56
C ARG A 94 4.11 -11.04 -12.78
N GLY A 95 4.34 -11.84 -11.74
CA GLY A 95 5.16 -13.05 -11.81
C GLY A 95 4.62 -14.07 -12.81
N GLU A 96 3.30 -14.16 -12.95
CA GLU A 96 2.60 -15.11 -13.83
C GLU A 96 2.45 -14.61 -15.28
N GLY A 97 3.08 -13.48 -15.63
CA GLY A 97 3.08 -12.97 -17.01
C GLY A 97 2.34 -11.66 -17.21
N GLY A 98 1.78 -11.05 -16.16
CA GLY A 98 1.19 -9.72 -16.25
C GLY A 98 2.22 -8.68 -16.69
N ARG A 99 1.81 -7.79 -17.60
CA ARG A 99 2.67 -6.76 -18.18
C ARG A 99 2.18 -5.36 -17.87
N VAL A 100 3.09 -4.47 -17.50
CA VAL A 100 2.77 -3.08 -17.18
C VAL A 100 3.03 -2.21 -18.40
N TRP A 101 2.07 -1.38 -18.79
CA TRP A 101 2.17 -0.53 -19.98
C TRP A 101 1.45 0.81 -19.81
N THR A 102 1.87 1.80 -20.60
CA THR A 102 1.19 3.10 -20.75
C THR A 102 1.07 3.45 -22.23
N TYR A 103 0.32 4.49 -22.60
CA TYR A 103 0.29 4.97 -23.97
C TYR A 103 1.51 5.84 -24.28
N LYS A 104 2.15 5.57 -25.41
CA LYS A 104 3.15 6.44 -26.04
C LYS A 104 2.75 6.59 -27.51
N ASP A 105 2.48 7.82 -27.92
CA ASP A 105 2.12 8.17 -29.30
C ASP A 105 0.93 7.35 -29.84
N GLY A 106 -0.10 7.20 -29.02
CA GLY A 106 -1.34 6.47 -29.35
C GLY A 106 -1.22 4.94 -29.31
N LYS A 107 -0.02 4.39 -29.03
CA LYS A 107 0.20 2.94 -28.97
C LYS A 107 0.55 2.46 -27.56
N PRO A 108 0.20 1.22 -27.19
CA PRO A 108 0.67 0.60 -25.95
C PRO A 108 2.20 0.52 -25.91
N TRP A 109 2.79 0.99 -24.81
CA TRP A 109 4.22 1.02 -24.57
C TRP A 109 4.57 0.30 -23.27
N TYR A 110 5.30 -0.81 -23.40
CA TYR A 110 5.76 -1.66 -22.32
C TYR A 110 7.11 -1.18 -21.77
N PHE A 111 7.12 -0.02 -21.14
CA PHE A 111 8.34 0.69 -20.72
C PHE A 111 9.29 -0.11 -19.80
N LEU A 112 8.78 -1.12 -19.08
CA LEU A 112 9.62 -1.98 -18.24
C LEU A 112 10.49 -2.95 -19.06
N GLU A 113 10.01 -3.38 -20.23
CA GLU A 113 10.72 -4.31 -21.11
C GLU A 113 11.85 -3.59 -21.87
N GLU A 114 11.65 -2.32 -22.22
CA GLU A 114 12.68 -1.49 -22.86
C GLU A 114 13.81 -1.12 -21.88
N LYS A 115 13.48 -0.82 -20.62
CA LYS A 115 14.47 -0.40 -19.61
C LYS A 115 15.22 -1.55 -18.94
N ASN A 116 14.72 -2.78 -19.01
CA ASN A 116 15.36 -3.93 -18.37
C ASN A 116 15.22 -5.18 -19.26
N THR A 117 16.17 -5.36 -20.17
CA THR A 117 16.26 -6.47 -21.12
C THR A 117 16.38 -7.85 -20.45
N GLN A 118 16.82 -7.93 -19.18
CA GLN A 118 17.04 -9.21 -18.49
C GLN A 118 15.87 -9.67 -17.59
N HIS A 119 14.92 -8.78 -17.24
CA HIS A 119 13.83 -9.09 -16.30
C HIS A 119 12.49 -8.55 -16.81
N THR A 120 11.98 -9.19 -17.86
CA THR A 120 10.73 -8.83 -18.56
C THR A 120 9.48 -9.14 -17.71
N GLY A 121 9.27 -8.33 -16.66
CA GLY A 121 8.06 -8.36 -15.82
C GLY A 121 8.31 -8.58 -14.32
N THR A 122 9.47 -9.14 -13.97
CA THR A 122 9.85 -9.49 -12.59
C THR A 122 11.01 -8.60 -12.12
N LEU A 123 10.72 -7.31 -11.97
CA LEU A 123 11.64 -6.41 -11.28
C LEU A 123 11.30 -6.41 -9.79
N TYR A 124 12.34 -6.36 -8.94
CA TYR A 124 12.19 -6.20 -7.49
C TYR A 124 11.32 -4.99 -7.16
N ARG A 125 10.52 -5.07 -6.09
CA ARG A 125 9.56 -4.02 -5.66
C ARG A 125 10.18 -2.62 -5.66
N VAL A 126 11.38 -2.48 -5.09
CA VAL A 126 12.11 -1.20 -4.98
C VAL A 126 12.51 -0.65 -6.35
N THR A 127 13.00 -1.52 -7.24
CA THR A 127 13.39 -1.15 -8.60
C THR A 127 12.20 -0.72 -9.43
N LEU A 128 11.06 -1.42 -9.32
CA LEU A 128 9.82 -1.04 -9.98
C LEU A 128 9.31 0.32 -9.56
N GLN A 129 9.34 0.60 -8.26
CA GLN A 129 8.87 1.88 -7.73
C GLN A 129 9.71 3.04 -8.26
N ARG A 130 11.04 2.87 -8.31
CA ARG A 130 11.98 3.88 -8.83
C ARG A 130 11.88 4.06 -10.35
N VAL A 131 11.70 2.99 -11.11
CA VAL A 131 11.51 3.06 -12.58
C VAL A 131 10.16 3.71 -12.91
N LYS A 132 9.11 3.44 -12.13
CA LYS A 132 7.81 4.10 -12.29
C LYS A 132 7.92 5.60 -12.08
N SER A 133 8.47 6.07 -10.95
CA SER A 133 8.57 7.51 -10.67
C SER A 133 9.39 8.26 -11.73
N LEU A 134 10.56 7.73 -12.13
CA LEU A 134 11.44 8.37 -13.12
C LEU A 134 10.85 8.43 -14.54
N THR A 135 10.16 7.37 -14.98
CA THR A 135 9.57 7.33 -16.33
C THR A 135 8.33 8.22 -16.42
N TYR A 136 7.61 8.39 -15.32
CA TYR A 136 6.40 9.18 -15.27
C TYR A 136 6.65 10.68 -15.23
N VAL A 137 7.62 11.13 -14.43
CA VAL A 137 7.98 12.55 -14.30
C VAL A 137 8.52 13.09 -15.64
N SER A 138 9.22 12.26 -16.42
CA SER A 138 9.80 12.66 -17.69
C SER A 138 8.81 12.72 -18.86
N SER A 139 7.71 11.96 -18.85
CA SER A 139 6.94 11.71 -20.09
C SER A 139 5.60 12.44 -20.22
N LYS A 140 4.98 12.99 -19.16
CA LYS A 140 3.67 13.71 -19.17
C LYS A 140 2.54 13.05 -20.01
N LYS A 141 2.63 11.75 -20.31
CA LYS A 141 1.75 11.05 -21.26
C LYS A 141 1.02 9.92 -20.53
N SER A 142 -0.15 10.21 -19.98
CA SER A 142 -1.05 9.16 -19.47
C SER A 142 -2.52 9.41 -19.76
N LEU A 143 -3.32 8.35 -19.60
CA LEU A 143 -4.79 8.36 -19.68
C LEU A 143 -5.38 9.44 -18.77
N ALA A 144 -6.37 10.15 -19.31
CA ALA A 144 -7.12 11.30 -18.80
C ALA A 144 -6.92 11.64 -17.31
N SER A 145 -6.47 12.88 -17.07
CA SER A 145 -6.30 13.45 -15.73
C SER A 145 -7.55 14.23 -15.32
N THR A 146 -8.25 13.76 -14.30
CA THR A 146 -8.95 14.64 -13.37
C THR A 146 -8.12 14.64 -12.08
N GLU A 147 -7.61 15.82 -11.73
CA GLU A 147 -6.83 16.09 -10.51
C GLU A 147 -5.49 15.34 -10.34
N ARG A 148 -4.40 15.85 -10.96
CA ARG A 148 -2.96 15.52 -10.69
C ARG A 148 -2.63 14.04 -10.45
N THR A 149 -3.46 13.15 -10.95
CA THR A 149 -3.40 11.72 -10.69
C THR A 149 -3.26 11.04 -12.02
N TRP A 150 -2.27 10.15 -12.10
CA TRP A 150 -1.94 9.50 -13.33
C TRP A 150 -1.91 7.98 -13.16
N TYR A 151 -2.21 7.31 -14.27
CA TYR A 151 -2.69 5.95 -14.28
C TYR A 151 -1.92 5.06 -15.25
N ILE A 152 -1.49 3.89 -14.77
CA ILE A 152 -0.79 2.88 -15.56
C ILE A 152 -1.64 1.61 -15.66
N SER A 153 -1.66 1.00 -16.84
CA SER A 153 -2.44 -0.21 -17.09
C SER A 153 -1.60 -1.47 -16.88
N ILE A 154 -2.24 -2.53 -16.38
CA ILE A 154 -1.66 -3.86 -16.29
C ILE A 154 -2.45 -4.79 -17.22
N PHE A 155 -1.75 -5.41 -18.16
CA PHE A 155 -2.30 -6.37 -19.12
C PHE A 155 -2.17 -7.79 -18.56
N LEU A 156 -3.31 -8.43 -18.27
CA LEU A 156 -3.38 -9.74 -17.60
C LEU A 156 -3.73 -10.89 -18.56
N THR A 157 -4.05 -10.64 -19.82
CA THR A 157 -4.59 -11.68 -20.73
C THR A 157 -3.56 -12.70 -21.24
N LYS A 158 -2.27 -12.48 -20.97
CA LYS A 158 -1.21 -13.48 -21.20
C LYS A 158 -1.11 -14.51 -20.06
N ILE A 159 -1.87 -14.34 -18.98
CA ILE A 159 -1.94 -15.29 -17.87
C ILE A 159 -2.96 -16.38 -18.23
N GLN A 160 -2.70 -17.64 -17.85
CA GLN A 160 -3.66 -18.72 -18.05
C GLN A 160 -5.02 -18.37 -17.45
N LYS A 161 -6.10 -18.60 -18.21
CA LYS A 161 -7.47 -18.23 -17.84
C LYS A 161 -7.93 -18.88 -16.53
N SER A 162 -7.46 -20.09 -16.22
CA SER A 162 -7.69 -20.79 -14.95
C SER A 162 -7.07 -20.06 -13.75
N LEU A 163 -5.91 -19.46 -13.93
CA LEU A 163 -5.17 -18.70 -12.93
C LEU A 163 -5.78 -17.30 -12.72
N ILE A 164 -6.25 -16.67 -13.82
CA ILE A 164 -7.03 -15.43 -13.73
C ILE A 164 -8.28 -15.65 -12.89
N LEU A 165 -8.95 -16.81 -13.04
CA LEU A 165 -10.13 -17.12 -12.26
C LEU A 165 -9.80 -17.35 -10.78
N SER A 166 -8.70 -18.02 -10.42
CA SER A 166 -8.31 -18.16 -9.00
C SER A 166 -7.91 -16.81 -8.36
N LEU A 167 -7.23 -15.94 -9.10
CA LEU A 167 -6.94 -14.55 -8.69
C LEU A 167 -8.22 -13.69 -8.61
N ALA A 168 -9.15 -13.86 -9.56
CA ALA A 168 -10.42 -13.15 -9.60
C ALA A 168 -11.42 -13.66 -8.56
N GLU A 169 -11.30 -14.90 -8.10
CA GLU A 169 -12.11 -15.42 -6.99
C GLU A 169 -11.79 -14.74 -5.67
N SER A 170 -10.56 -14.23 -5.50
CA SER A 170 -10.21 -13.29 -4.41
C SER A 170 -10.78 -11.87 -4.62
N LEU A 171 -11.34 -11.58 -5.80
CA LEU A 171 -11.81 -10.27 -6.26
C LEU A 171 -13.28 -10.31 -6.75
N LYS A 172 -14.13 -11.20 -6.20
CA LYS A 172 -15.49 -11.56 -6.67
C LYS A 172 -16.53 -10.42 -6.93
N SER A 173 -16.16 -9.14 -6.99
CA SER A 173 -17.05 -8.03 -7.39
C SER A 173 -16.75 -7.34 -8.73
N MET A 174 -15.71 -7.69 -9.51
CA MET A 174 -15.39 -6.95 -10.75
C MET A 174 -15.44 -7.84 -12.01
N LYS A 175 -16.60 -7.89 -12.67
CA LYS A 175 -16.75 -8.41 -14.04
C LYS A 175 -16.55 -7.27 -15.06
N ASN A 176 -15.68 -7.51 -16.05
CA ASN A 176 -15.46 -6.72 -17.27
C ASN A 176 -14.85 -5.31 -17.15
N SER A 177 -13.69 -5.17 -16.49
CA SER A 177 -13.00 -3.87 -16.46
C SER A 177 -11.49 -3.99 -16.59
N TRP A 178 -10.93 -3.19 -17.50
CA TRP A 178 -9.51 -2.84 -17.53
C TRP A 178 -9.07 -2.38 -16.15
N VAL A 179 -7.97 -2.93 -15.64
CA VAL A 179 -7.50 -2.62 -14.28
C VAL A 179 -6.38 -1.59 -14.35
N THR A 180 -6.75 -0.37 -13.98
CA THR A 180 -5.88 0.80 -13.95
C THR A 180 -5.29 0.96 -12.54
N THR A 181 -3.96 1.04 -12.42
CA THR A 181 -3.26 1.22 -11.14
C THR A 181 -2.86 2.68 -10.92
N ARG A 182 -3.03 3.18 -9.68
CA ARG A 182 -2.60 4.53 -9.23
C ARG A 182 -1.23 4.48 -8.55
N VAL A 183 -0.32 5.38 -8.92
CA VAL A 183 0.87 5.71 -8.11
C VAL A 183 0.82 7.21 -7.83
N SER A 184 0.68 7.57 -6.55
CA SER A 184 0.75 8.96 -6.11
C SER A 184 2.18 9.25 -5.66
N CYS A 185 2.84 10.21 -6.29
CA CYS A 185 4.09 10.79 -5.81
C CYS A 185 3.78 12.27 -5.49
N ARG A 186 4.07 12.71 -4.27
CA ARG A 186 4.21 14.14 -3.99
C ARG A 186 5.54 14.63 -4.58
#